data_AF-G4D192-F1
#
_entry.id   AF-G4D192-F1
#
_cell.length_a   1.000
_cell.length_b   1.000
_cell.length_c   1.000
_cell.angle_alpha   90.00
_cell.angle_beta   90.00
_cell.angle_gamma   90.00
#
_symmetry.space_group_name_H-M   'P 1'
#
loop_
_entity.id
_entity.type
_entity.pdbx_description
1 polymer ?
#
loop_
_entity_poly.entity_id
_entity_poly.type
_entity_poly.pdbx_seq_one_letter_code
_entity_poly.pdbx_strand_id
1 'polypeptide(L)'
;MGILSLIIGFLFGGFVTYSYGNYILNGERINPLVFLYTLAPAIVFSIFIHELGHYLAAKISGYRFVMYRISSYALVRENGHLKFKKFKIPGTLGQNLMVPKQKLGEDYPYILYNMGGVLLNLITAIIFFVVMINARGDLKAFAFHMHIVNIFGVITNGIPLKGMINNDGKNALESYKNKSYRLLIQASLIASERYLTESENLWSEDEMKVLTAPENMKYLEFNSFMVDYYLDIGDFKRAEETAELALTKPVLSSDLQRQVLIGEVLFYKLVNRDEEGIEKYDTEEFEKFRNKILKALINRFHIEYAFTLYERDYAGARKIKKDFEEYITTYPFVGQSKSVAKLMDYADEKLGEK
;
A
#
# COMPACT_ATOMS: atom_id res chain seq x y z
N MET A 1 3.87 -17.01 -7.93
CA MET A 1 2.89 -18.12 -7.90
C MET A 1 2.56 -18.64 -6.48
N GLY A 2 2.80 -17.89 -5.39
CA GLY A 2 2.67 -18.45 -4.02
C GLY A 2 1.30 -18.24 -3.32
N ILE A 3 0.69 -17.06 -3.43
CA ILE A 3 -0.52 -16.72 -2.64
C ILE A 3 -1.80 -17.23 -3.32
N LEU A 4 -1.88 -17.13 -4.65
CA LEU A 4 -3.06 -17.57 -5.40
C LEU A 4 -3.26 -19.09 -5.31
N SER A 5 -2.19 -19.88 -5.36
CA SER A 5 -2.23 -21.33 -5.18
C SER A 5 -2.60 -21.72 -3.75
N LEU A 6 -2.14 -20.98 -2.74
CA LEU A 6 -2.56 -21.16 -1.35
C LEU A 6 -4.06 -20.86 -1.17
N ILE A 7 -4.56 -19.78 -1.76
CA ILE A 7 -5.99 -19.44 -1.73
C ILE A 7 -6.81 -20.54 -2.42
N ILE A 8 -6.43 -20.95 -3.63
CA ILE A 8 -7.14 -22.01 -4.37
C ILE A 8 -7.11 -23.34 -3.60
N GLY A 9 -5.95 -23.72 -3.06
CA GLY A 9 -5.81 -24.93 -2.26
C GLY A 9 -6.65 -24.89 -0.98
N PHE A 10 -6.69 -23.73 -0.32
CA PHE A 10 -7.50 -23.53 0.88
C PHE A 10 -9.00 -23.59 0.59
N LEU A 11 -9.46 -22.96 -0.49
CA LEU A 11 -10.86 -22.98 -0.92
C LEU A 11 -11.30 -24.39 -1.35
N PHE A 12 -10.46 -25.10 -2.12
CA PHE A 12 -10.75 -26.47 -2.55
C PHE A 12 -10.73 -27.44 -1.36
N GLY A 13 -9.74 -27.34 -0.48
CA GLY A 13 -9.68 -28.12 0.76
C GLY A 13 -10.90 -27.87 1.64
N GLY A 14 -11.28 -26.60 1.84
CA GLY A 14 -12.49 -26.23 2.58
C GLY A 14 -13.76 -26.81 1.98
N PHE A 15 -13.91 -26.79 0.65
CA PHE A 15 -15.03 -27.41 -0.05
C PHE A 15 -15.11 -28.91 0.18
N VAL A 16 -13.98 -29.62 0.03
CA VAL A 16 -13.91 -31.08 0.22
C VAL A 16 -14.21 -31.44 1.68
N THR A 17 -13.61 -30.75 2.65
CA THR A 17 -13.85 -31.00 4.07
C THR A 17 -15.30 -30.74 4.46
N TYR A 18 -15.89 -29.64 4.00
CA TYR A 18 -17.29 -29.32 4.28
C TYR A 18 -18.24 -30.36 3.64
N SER A 19 -18.03 -30.67 2.36
CA SER A 19 -18.82 -31.63 1.58
C SER A 19 -18.79 -33.04 2.20
N TYR A 20 -17.59 -33.50 2.53
CA TYR A 20 -17.40 -34.83 3.11
C TYR A 20 -17.90 -34.90 4.56
N GLY A 21 -17.64 -33.87 5.37
CA GLY A 21 -18.11 -33.81 6.76
C GLY A 21 -19.63 -33.78 6.87
N ASN A 22 -20.32 -33.02 6.02
CA ASN A 22 -21.78 -32.95 6.05
C ASN A 22 -22.42 -34.25 5.53
N TYR A 23 -21.78 -34.92 4.56
CA TYR A 23 -22.21 -36.24 4.10
C TYR A 23 -22.08 -37.30 5.21
N ILE A 24 -20.96 -37.35 5.92
CA ILE A 24 -20.76 -38.30 7.04
C ILE A 24 -21.73 -38.02 8.19
N LEU A 25 -21.86 -36.76 8.60
CA LEU A 25 -22.60 -36.42 9.82
C LEU A 25 -24.11 -36.40 9.61
N ASN A 26 -24.58 -35.97 8.44
CA ASN A 26 -26.00 -35.70 8.20
C ASN A 26 -26.57 -36.48 7.00
N GLY A 27 -25.75 -37.21 6.24
CA GLY A 27 -26.18 -37.88 5.00
C GLY A 27 -26.50 -36.92 3.85
N GLU A 28 -26.22 -35.63 4.01
CA GLU A 28 -26.60 -34.58 3.07
C GLU A 28 -25.47 -34.28 2.10
N ARG A 29 -25.79 -34.23 0.80
CA ARG A 29 -24.88 -33.71 -0.22
C ARG A 29 -25.00 -32.19 -0.29
N ILE A 30 -23.87 -31.50 -0.20
CA ILE A 30 -23.83 -30.05 -0.35
C ILE A 30 -23.97 -29.67 -1.82
N ASN A 31 -24.87 -28.73 -2.07
CA ASN A 31 -25.00 -28.11 -3.39
C ASN A 31 -23.79 -27.19 -3.63
N PRO A 32 -22.98 -27.41 -4.67
CA PRO A 32 -21.83 -26.55 -4.97
C PRO A 32 -22.24 -25.09 -5.22
N LEU A 33 -23.47 -24.83 -5.69
CA LEU A 33 -23.99 -23.47 -5.82
C LEU A 33 -24.15 -22.79 -4.46
N VAL A 34 -24.64 -23.52 -3.44
CA VAL A 34 -24.76 -23.04 -2.05
C VAL A 34 -23.40 -22.68 -1.48
N PHE A 35 -22.42 -23.53 -1.75
CA PHE A 35 -21.05 -23.25 -1.34
C PHE A 35 -20.50 -21.96 -1.97
N LEU A 36 -20.64 -21.81 -3.29
CA LEU A 36 -20.11 -20.65 -4.01
C LEU A 36 -20.79 -19.34 -3.62
N TYR A 37 -22.13 -19.30 -3.54
CA TYR A 37 -22.83 -18.04 -3.24
C TYR A 37 -22.66 -17.62 -1.78
N THR A 38 -22.37 -18.54 -0.84
CA THR A 38 -22.06 -18.19 0.56
C THR A 38 -20.59 -17.82 0.78
N LEU A 39 -19.68 -18.34 -0.03
CA LEU A 39 -18.24 -18.03 0.07
C LEU A 39 -17.93 -16.59 -0.31
N ALA A 40 -18.46 -16.10 -1.44
CA ALA A 40 -18.19 -14.76 -1.94
C ALA A 40 -18.49 -13.65 -0.90
N PRO A 41 -19.69 -13.60 -0.28
CA PRO A 41 -19.97 -12.62 0.77
C PRO A 41 -19.09 -12.83 2.00
N ALA A 42 -18.75 -14.07 2.38
CA ALA A 42 -17.88 -14.32 3.52
C ALA A 42 -16.48 -13.72 3.33
N ILE A 43 -15.93 -13.78 2.12
CA ILE A 43 -14.65 -13.13 1.77
C ILE A 43 -14.76 -11.61 1.92
N VAL A 44 -15.81 -11.00 1.35
CA VAL A 44 -16.01 -9.55 1.41
C VAL A 44 -16.19 -9.07 2.85
N PHE A 45 -17.02 -9.77 3.64
CA PHE A 45 -17.23 -9.44 5.05
C PHE A 45 -15.97 -9.65 5.88
N SER A 46 -15.18 -10.70 5.64
CA SER A 46 -13.92 -10.91 6.36
C SER A 46 -12.92 -9.78 6.10
N ILE A 47 -12.81 -9.30 4.85
CA ILE A 47 -11.96 -8.13 4.54
C ILE A 47 -12.47 -6.89 5.28
N PHE A 48 -13.77 -6.64 5.26
CA PHE A 48 -14.36 -5.52 5.99
C PHE A 48 -14.08 -5.59 7.49
N ILE A 49 -14.26 -6.77 8.09
CA ILE A 49 -14.02 -7.02 9.52
C ILE A 49 -12.54 -6.82 9.84
N HIS A 50 -11.63 -7.29 8.98
CA HIS A 50 -10.20 -7.10 9.17
C HIS A 50 -9.81 -5.62 9.22
N GLU A 51 -10.22 -4.83 8.22
CA GLU A 51 -9.94 -3.39 8.20
C GLU A 51 -10.61 -2.65 9.36
N LEU A 52 -11.82 -3.07 9.76
CA LEU A 52 -12.51 -2.55 10.93
C LEU A 52 -11.73 -2.83 12.22
N GLY A 53 -11.03 -3.96 12.31
CA GLY A 53 -10.18 -4.29 13.44
C GLY A 53 -9.02 -3.31 13.61
N HIS A 54 -8.34 -2.94 12.51
CA HIS A 54 -7.33 -1.88 12.54
C HIS A 54 -7.93 -0.56 12.97
N TYR A 55 -9.10 -0.20 12.44
CA TYR A 55 -9.78 1.03 12.80
C TYR A 55 -10.09 1.11 14.31
N LEU A 56 -10.72 0.08 14.87
CA LEU A 56 -11.07 0.02 16.30
C LEU A 56 -9.82 0.07 17.19
N ALA A 57 -8.80 -0.71 16.83
CA ALA A 57 -7.53 -0.75 17.54
C ALA A 57 -6.83 0.63 17.55
N ALA A 58 -6.76 1.31 16.41
CA ALA A 58 -6.19 2.64 16.32
C ALA A 58 -7.04 3.67 17.08
N LYS A 59 -8.37 3.59 16.97
CA LYS A 59 -9.29 4.55 17.60
C LYS A 59 -9.18 4.52 19.12
N ILE A 60 -9.17 3.32 19.71
CA ILE A 60 -8.96 3.14 21.16
C ILE A 60 -7.56 3.63 21.58
N SER A 61 -6.57 3.47 20.69
CA SER A 61 -5.21 3.94 20.89
C SER A 61 -5.02 5.46 20.70
N GLY A 62 -6.06 6.19 20.33
CA GLY A 62 -6.03 7.64 20.15
C GLY A 62 -5.52 8.13 18.79
N TYR A 63 -5.56 7.28 17.76
CA TYR A 63 -5.19 7.67 16.40
C TYR A 63 -6.28 8.53 15.76
N ARG A 64 -5.88 9.35 14.78
CA ARG A 64 -6.77 10.13 13.92
C ARG A 64 -7.06 9.36 12.64
N PHE A 65 -8.32 9.37 12.24
CA PHE A 65 -8.78 8.74 11.00
C PHE A 65 -8.35 9.55 9.77
N VAL A 66 -7.75 8.87 8.79
CA VAL A 66 -7.37 9.44 7.48
C VAL A 66 -8.19 8.81 6.37
N MET A 67 -8.17 7.47 6.26
CA MET A 67 -8.84 6.77 5.18
C MET A 67 -9.21 5.34 5.56
N TYR A 68 -10.35 4.89 5.02
CA TYR A 68 -10.76 3.50 5.02
C TYR A 68 -11.13 3.09 3.59
N ARG A 69 -10.51 2.04 3.06
CA ARG A 69 -10.75 1.57 1.68
C ARG A 69 -11.08 0.08 1.66
N ILE A 70 -12.01 -0.27 0.79
CA ILE A 70 -12.29 -1.65 0.37
C ILE A 70 -12.28 -1.68 -1.15
N SER A 71 -11.46 -2.56 -1.72
CA SER A 71 -11.24 -2.62 -3.16
C SER A 71 -10.88 -1.23 -3.70
N SER A 72 -11.62 -0.68 -4.66
CA SER A 72 -11.35 0.66 -5.19
C SER A 72 -12.12 1.79 -4.49
N TYR A 73 -13.00 1.51 -3.53
CA TYR A 73 -13.83 2.52 -2.89
C TYR A 73 -13.24 2.91 -1.54
N ALA A 74 -12.95 4.20 -1.38
CA ALA A 74 -12.35 4.75 -0.18
C ALA A 74 -13.22 5.84 0.43
N LEU A 75 -13.34 5.80 1.76
CA LEU A 75 -13.85 6.88 2.58
C LEU A 75 -12.64 7.62 3.15
N VAL A 76 -12.46 8.88 2.76
CA VAL A 76 -11.29 9.69 3.09
C VAL A 76 -11.73 10.90 3.90
N ARG A 77 -10.96 11.27 4.92
CA ARG A 77 -11.19 12.49 5.70
C ARG A 77 -10.40 13.65 5.10
N GLU A 78 -11.07 14.48 4.32
CA GLU A 78 -10.48 15.65 3.66
C GLU A 78 -11.09 16.94 4.25
N ASN A 79 -10.24 17.87 4.70
CA ASN A 79 -10.67 19.14 5.31
C ASN A 79 -11.72 18.99 6.43
N GLY A 80 -11.55 17.97 7.27
CA GLY A 80 -12.47 17.69 8.38
C GLY A 80 -13.75 16.93 7.99
N HIS A 81 -14.03 16.75 6.70
CA HIS A 81 -15.22 16.07 6.19
C HIS A 81 -14.89 14.69 5.61
N LEU A 82 -15.85 13.77 5.66
CA LEU A 82 -15.72 12.46 5.02
C LEU A 82 -16.18 12.56 3.56
N LYS A 83 -15.33 12.08 2.63
CA LYS A 83 -15.63 12.05 1.20
C LYS A 83 -15.39 10.66 0.64
N PHE A 84 -16.24 10.27 -0.31
CA PHE A 84 -16.03 9.06 -1.10
C PHE A 84 -15.11 9.36 -2.27
N LYS A 85 -14.08 8.52 -2.42
CA LYS A 85 -13.08 8.57 -3.49
C LYS A 85 -12.93 7.18 -4.11
N LYS A 86 -12.45 7.12 -5.35
CA LYS A 86 -12.26 5.86 -6.06
C LYS A 86 -10.82 5.75 -6.56
N PHE A 87 -10.05 4.84 -5.97
CA PHE A 87 -8.68 4.57 -6.39
C PHE A 87 -8.23 3.18 -5.92
N LYS A 88 -7.19 2.62 -6.56
CA LYS A 88 -6.69 1.28 -6.26
C LYS A 88 -5.23 1.34 -5.83
N ILE A 89 -4.89 0.63 -4.76
CA ILE A 89 -3.49 0.40 -4.37
C ILE A 89 -3.13 -1.04 -4.75
N PRO A 90 -2.07 -1.25 -5.55
CA PRO A 90 -1.60 -2.59 -5.91
C PRO A 90 -1.34 -3.46 -4.68
N GLY A 91 -1.73 -4.73 -4.77
CA GLY A 91 -1.43 -5.71 -3.73
C GLY A 91 -2.30 -5.63 -2.46
N THR A 92 -3.33 -4.79 -2.42
CA THR A 92 -4.18 -4.62 -1.23
C THR A 92 -5.67 -4.75 -1.57
N LEU A 93 -6.40 -5.54 -0.79
CA LEU A 93 -7.86 -5.74 -0.94
C LEU A 93 -8.68 -4.78 -0.08
N GLY A 94 -8.09 -4.29 1.01
CA GLY A 94 -8.59 -3.23 1.86
C GLY A 94 -7.42 -2.39 2.35
N GLN A 95 -7.71 -1.27 3.00
CA GLN A 95 -6.70 -0.49 3.70
C GLN A 95 -7.32 0.50 4.67
N ASN A 96 -6.88 0.43 5.92
CA ASN A 96 -7.11 1.45 6.93
C ASN A 96 -5.84 2.28 7.16
N LEU A 97 -5.94 3.60 6.94
CA LEU A 97 -4.90 4.56 7.28
C LEU A 97 -5.38 5.42 8.44
N MET A 98 -4.61 5.40 9.52
CA MET A 98 -4.82 6.27 10.67
C MET A 98 -3.47 6.73 11.19
N VAL A 99 -3.40 7.97 11.68
CA VAL A 99 -2.14 8.58 12.14
C VAL A 99 -2.12 8.61 13.67
N PRO A 100 -0.99 8.21 14.30
CA PRO A 100 -0.84 8.36 15.74
C PRO A 100 -0.90 9.84 16.15
N LYS A 101 -1.39 10.12 17.36
CA LYS A 101 -1.43 11.49 17.89
C LYS A 101 -0.06 12.03 18.28
N GLN A 102 0.88 11.13 18.51
CA GLN A 102 2.24 11.41 18.95
C GLN A 102 3.05 12.08 17.85
N LYS A 103 4.01 12.92 18.25
CA LYS A 103 4.92 13.57 17.31
C LYS A 103 5.85 12.55 16.69
N LEU A 104 6.37 12.86 15.50
CA LEU A 104 7.36 12.02 14.84
C LEU A 104 8.55 11.75 15.77
N GLY A 105 8.94 10.48 15.91
CA GLY A 105 10.02 10.05 16.81
C GLY A 105 9.57 9.69 18.22
N GLU A 106 8.38 10.13 18.66
CA GLU A 106 7.80 9.68 19.93
C GLU A 106 7.22 8.26 19.79
N ASP A 107 7.27 7.49 20.88
CA ASP A 107 6.69 6.14 20.88
C ASP A 107 5.16 6.19 20.80
N TYR A 108 4.59 5.23 20.09
CA TYR A 108 3.16 5.18 19.79
C TYR A 108 2.70 3.71 19.78
N PRO A 109 1.41 3.40 19.96
CA PRO A 109 0.97 2.00 20.14
C PRO A 109 0.84 1.25 18.80
N TYR A 110 1.98 1.02 18.15
CA TYR A 110 2.09 0.39 16.83
C TYR A 110 1.68 -1.09 16.82
N ILE A 111 1.90 -1.85 17.91
CA ILE A 111 1.58 -3.28 17.94
C ILE A 111 0.08 -3.49 17.81
N LEU A 112 -0.70 -2.79 18.63
CA LEU A 112 -2.16 -2.91 18.62
C LEU A 112 -2.73 -2.41 17.29
N TYR A 113 -2.18 -1.32 16.75
CA TYR A 113 -2.58 -0.81 15.44
C TYR A 113 -2.39 -1.84 14.30
N ASN A 114 -1.21 -2.46 14.23
CA ASN A 114 -0.93 -3.47 13.22
C ASN A 114 -1.73 -4.76 13.47
N MET A 115 -1.86 -5.23 14.72
CA MET A 115 -2.53 -6.51 14.99
C MET A 115 -4.06 -6.42 15.10
N GLY A 116 -4.65 -5.23 15.05
CA GLY A 116 -6.09 -5.00 15.23
C GLY A 116 -6.96 -5.83 14.28
N GLY A 117 -6.62 -5.86 13.00
CA GLY A 117 -7.35 -6.67 12.00
C GLY A 117 -7.21 -8.18 12.22
N VAL A 118 -6.03 -8.64 12.65
CA VAL A 118 -5.79 -10.05 13.00
C VAL A 118 -6.63 -10.45 14.21
N LEU A 119 -6.68 -9.62 15.25
CA LEU A 119 -7.47 -9.86 16.45
C LEU A 119 -8.97 -9.94 16.14
N LEU A 120 -9.49 -9.02 15.33
CA LEU A 120 -10.91 -9.01 15.01
C LEU A 120 -11.31 -10.17 14.09
N ASN A 121 -10.43 -10.59 13.18
CA ASN A 121 -10.63 -11.84 12.43
C ASN A 121 -10.66 -13.06 13.37
N LEU A 122 -9.76 -13.15 14.35
CA LEU A 122 -9.76 -14.27 15.29
C LEU A 122 -11.06 -14.34 16.11
N ILE A 123 -11.52 -13.20 16.64
CA ILE A 123 -12.80 -13.11 17.35
C ILE A 123 -13.96 -13.55 16.45
N THR A 124 -13.97 -13.06 15.21
CA THR A 124 -15.00 -13.41 14.21
C THR A 124 -14.99 -14.90 13.90
N ALA A 125 -13.81 -15.50 13.71
CA ALA A 125 -13.67 -16.92 13.46
C ALA A 125 -14.27 -17.76 14.60
N ILE A 126 -14.05 -17.37 15.85
CA ILE A 126 -14.59 -18.05 17.03
C ILE A 126 -16.13 -17.91 17.08
N ILE A 127 -16.66 -16.71 16.87
CA ILE A 127 -18.11 -16.47 16.86
C ILE A 127 -18.79 -17.33 15.80
N PHE A 128 -18.26 -17.35 14.58
CA PHE A 128 -18.87 -18.10 13.48
C PHE A 128 -18.67 -19.61 13.59
N PHE A 129 -17.66 -20.09 14.32
CA PHE A 129 -17.58 -21.49 14.72
C PHE A 129 -18.77 -21.90 15.60
N VAL A 130 -19.12 -21.07 16.60
CA VAL A 130 -20.28 -21.31 17.48
C VAL A 130 -21.59 -21.24 16.70
N VAL A 131 -21.72 -20.30 15.76
CA VAL A 131 -22.90 -20.23 14.87
C VAL A 131 -23.00 -21.49 14.02
N MET A 132 -21.89 -21.94 13.43
CA MET A 132 -21.84 -23.10 12.54
C MET A 132 -22.33 -24.39 13.21
N ILE A 133 -21.99 -24.64 14.48
CA ILE A 133 -22.42 -25.86 15.18
C ILE A 133 -23.92 -25.86 15.56
N ASN A 134 -24.56 -24.69 15.59
CA ASN A 134 -25.97 -24.55 15.94
C ASN A 134 -26.89 -24.28 14.73
N ALA A 135 -26.33 -23.77 13.63
CA ALA A 135 -27.07 -23.41 12.43
C ALA A 135 -27.37 -24.62 11.52
N ARG A 136 -28.31 -24.44 10.59
CA ARG A 136 -28.67 -25.40 9.53
C ARG A 136 -28.73 -24.73 8.17
N GLY A 137 -28.73 -25.55 7.11
CA GLY A 137 -28.84 -25.08 5.73
C GLY A 137 -27.80 -24.03 5.36
N ASP A 138 -28.24 -23.01 4.62
CA ASP A 138 -27.38 -21.98 4.04
C ASP A 138 -26.65 -21.15 5.11
N LEU A 139 -27.26 -20.92 6.27
CA LEU A 139 -26.63 -20.22 7.39
C LEU A 139 -25.44 -21.01 7.96
N LYS A 140 -25.55 -22.34 8.04
CA LYS A 140 -24.42 -23.20 8.45
C LYS A 140 -23.28 -23.12 7.43
N ALA A 141 -23.60 -23.12 6.14
CA ALA A 141 -22.62 -22.98 5.07
C ALA A 141 -21.90 -21.62 5.12
N PHE A 142 -22.66 -20.53 5.26
CA PHE A 142 -22.10 -19.19 5.43
C PHE A 142 -21.23 -19.08 6.69
N ALA A 143 -21.68 -19.63 7.83
CA ALA A 143 -20.92 -19.63 9.06
C ALA A 143 -19.61 -20.44 8.96
N PHE A 144 -19.63 -21.58 8.27
CA PHE A 144 -18.42 -22.33 7.94
C PHE A 144 -17.43 -21.47 7.14
N HIS A 145 -17.89 -20.79 6.09
CA HIS A 145 -17.02 -19.90 5.31
C HIS A 145 -16.47 -18.73 6.12
N MET A 146 -17.32 -18.07 6.92
CA MET A 146 -16.86 -16.99 7.80
C MET A 146 -15.81 -17.48 8.78
N HIS A 147 -15.99 -18.65 9.39
CA HIS A 147 -14.99 -19.26 10.26
C HIS A 147 -13.66 -19.48 9.52
N ILE A 148 -13.71 -20.23 8.42
CA ILE A 148 -12.53 -20.69 7.68
C ILE A 148 -11.78 -19.51 7.03
N VAL A 149 -12.48 -18.59 6.37
CA VAL A 149 -11.86 -17.40 5.76
C VAL A 149 -11.19 -16.50 6.81
N ASN A 150 -11.81 -16.31 7.98
CA ASN A 150 -11.20 -15.50 9.03
C ASN A 150 -9.99 -16.18 9.68
N ILE A 151 -10.00 -17.52 9.87
CA ILE A 151 -8.81 -18.26 10.27
C ILE A 151 -7.68 -18.09 9.26
N PHE A 152 -7.99 -18.19 7.96
CA PHE A 152 -7.02 -17.93 6.91
C PHE A 152 -6.46 -16.51 7.02
N GLY A 153 -7.31 -15.51 7.20
CA GLY A 153 -6.89 -14.12 7.41
C GLY A 153 -5.99 -13.93 8.64
N VAL A 154 -6.26 -14.65 9.75
CA VAL A 154 -5.39 -14.66 10.94
C VAL A 154 -4.01 -15.24 10.61
N ILE A 155 -3.96 -16.34 9.87
CA ILE A 155 -2.70 -17.00 9.50
C ILE A 155 -1.90 -16.10 8.56
N THR A 156 -2.52 -15.62 7.47
CA THR A 156 -1.81 -14.89 6.41
C THR A 156 -1.38 -13.50 6.82
N ASN A 157 -2.07 -12.85 7.77
CA ASN A 157 -1.70 -11.53 8.26
C ASN A 157 -1.00 -11.55 9.62
N GLY A 158 -1.29 -12.53 10.48
CA GLY A 158 -0.69 -12.64 11.81
C GLY A 158 0.70 -13.29 11.81
N ILE A 159 0.97 -14.25 10.91
CA ILE A 159 2.31 -14.84 10.78
C ILE A 159 3.21 -13.85 10.05
N PRO A 160 4.39 -13.48 10.59
CA PRO A 160 5.30 -12.56 9.93
C PRO A 160 5.84 -13.13 8.61
N LEU A 161 5.32 -12.66 7.48
CA LEU A 161 5.73 -13.08 6.14
C LEU A 161 6.33 -11.89 5.38
N LYS A 162 7.48 -12.10 4.73
CA LYS A 162 8.06 -11.10 3.81
C LYS A 162 7.33 -11.20 2.48
N GLY A 163 6.83 -10.07 1.99
CA GLY A 163 6.19 -9.94 0.68
C GLY A 163 6.66 -8.68 -0.04
N MET A 164 5.99 -8.36 -1.15
CA MET A 164 6.15 -7.06 -1.82
C MET A 164 5.70 -5.91 -0.91
N ILE A 165 4.66 -6.16 -0.11
CA ILE A 165 4.22 -5.33 1.01
C ILE A 165 4.25 -6.24 2.24
N ASN A 166 4.82 -5.76 3.33
CA ASN A 166 4.85 -6.51 4.59
C ASN A 166 3.43 -6.60 5.16
N ASN A 167 3.04 -7.80 5.59
CA ASN A 167 1.77 -8.00 6.29
C ASN A 167 1.81 -7.46 7.72
N ASP A 168 0.67 -7.46 8.40
CA ASP A 168 0.51 -6.89 9.73
C ASP A 168 1.47 -7.46 10.78
N GLY A 169 1.58 -8.79 10.84
CA GLY A 169 2.48 -9.49 11.75
C GLY A 169 3.94 -9.15 11.48
N LYS A 170 4.33 -9.01 10.21
CA LYS A 170 5.67 -8.57 9.84
C LYS A 170 5.91 -7.11 10.22
N ASN A 171 4.97 -6.21 9.96
CA ASN A 171 5.07 -4.80 10.37
C ASN A 171 5.19 -4.65 11.89
N ALA A 172 4.38 -5.39 12.66
CA ALA A 172 4.45 -5.40 14.12
C ALA A 172 5.81 -5.93 14.62
N LEU A 173 6.30 -7.04 14.05
CA LEU A 173 7.57 -7.65 14.44
C LEU A 173 8.77 -6.74 14.13
N GLU A 174 8.82 -6.16 12.92
CA GLU A 174 9.92 -5.27 12.53
C GLU A 174 9.90 -3.96 13.31
N SER A 175 8.72 -3.38 13.56
CA SER A 175 8.58 -2.18 14.41
C SER A 175 9.01 -2.44 15.87
N TYR A 176 8.84 -3.67 16.35
CA TYR A 176 9.33 -4.09 17.67
C TYR A 176 10.86 -4.22 17.68
N LYS A 177 11.44 -4.88 16.67
CA LYS A 177 12.89 -5.17 16.59
C LYS A 177 13.74 -3.97 16.20
N ASN A 178 13.22 -3.05 15.38
CA ASN A 178 13.99 -1.99 14.76
C ASN A 178 13.29 -0.62 14.93
N LYS A 179 13.93 0.28 15.67
CA LYS A 179 13.42 1.65 15.90
C LYS A 179 13.32 2.46 14.61
N SER A 180 14.26 2.32 13.67
CA SER A 180 14.17 2.97 12.36
C SER A 180 12.99 2.45 11.55
N TYR A 181 12.65 1.16 11.66
CA TYR A 181 11.47 0.62 10.98
C TYR A 181 10.18 1.19 11.58
N ARG A 182 10.10 1.25 12.92
CA ARG A 182 8.99 1.88 13.63
C ARG A 182 8.83 3.35 13.21
N LEU A 183 9.94 4.10 13.17
CA LEU A 183 9.93 5.49 12.72
C LEU A 183 9.51 5.62 11.26
N LEU A 184 9.98 4.74 10.37
CA LEU A 184 9.58 4.71 8.96
C LEU A 184 8.06 4.53 8.82
N ILE A 185 7.47 3.59 9.57
CA ILE A 185 6.00 3.41 9.59
C ILE A 185 5.29 4.67 10.10
N GLN A 186 5.77 5.27 11.19
CA GLN A 186 5.20 6.51 11.72
C GLN A 186 5.24 7.65 10.70
N ALA A 187 6.41 7.87 10.09
CA ALA A 187 6.61 8.86 9.04
C ALA A 187 5.68 8.61 7.86
N SER A 188 5.57 7.36 7.40
CA SER A 188 4.71 7.00 6.27
C SER A 188 3.23 7.29 6.54
N LEU A 189 2.76 7.06 7.78
CA LEU A 189 1.40 7.40 8.20
C LEU A 189 1.19 8.92 8.27
N ILE A 190 2.12 9.67 8.86
CA ILE A 190 2.06 11.14 8.94
C ILE A 190 2.07 11.75 7.53
N ALA A 191 2.99 11.31 6.67
CA ALA A 191 3.07 11.74 5.28
C ALA A 191 1.76 11.47 4.54
N SER A 192 1.14 10.31 4.74
CA SER A 192 -0.15 9.96 4.12
C SER A 192 -1.29 10.91 4.54
N GLU A 193 -1.32 11.37 5.80
CA GLU A 193 -2.29 12.39 6.26
C GLU A 193 -2.01 13.74 5.61
N ARG A 194 -0.74 14.19 5.63
CA ARG A 194 -0.35 15.49 5.08
C ARG A 194 -0.57 15.57 3.57
N TYR A 195 -0.24 14.52 2.83
CA TYR A 195 -0.47 14.44 1.39
C TYR A 195 -1.94 14.51 0.96
N LEU A 196 -2.91 14.43 1.88
CA LEU A 196 -4.31 14.75 1.56
C LEU A 196 -4.49 16.21 1.16
N THR A 197 -3.68 17.13 1.69
CA THR A 197 -3.88 18.58 1.55
C THR A 197 -2.62 19.33 1.13
N GLU A 198 -1.47 18.91 1.65
CA GLU A 198 -0.16 19.57 1.52
C GLU A 198 0.67 18.89 0.42
N SER A 199 1.38 19.67 -0.38
CA SER A 199 2.31 19.19 -1.42
C SER A 199 3.74 19.65 -1.23
N GLU A 200 3.99 20.51 -0.24
CA GLU A 200 5.28 21.15 0.01
C GLU A 200 5.45 21.33 1.51
N ASN A 201 6.72 21.37 1.95
CA ASN A 201 7.08 21.51 3.37
C ASN A 201 6.43 20.42 4.22
N LEU A 202 6.42 19.19 3.68
CA LEU A 202 5.78 18.05 4.34
C LEU A 202 6.35 17.82 5.74
N TRP A 203 7.58 18.24 6.02
CA TRP A 203 8.30 18.03 7.26
C TRP A 203 8.82 19.35 7.83
N SER A 204 8.61 19.56 9.13
CA SER A 204 9.25 20.65 9.85
C SER A 204 10.76 20.41 10.02
N GLU A 205 11.54 21.45 10.30
CA GLU A 205 12.99 21.31 10.54
C GLU A 205 13.33 20.29 11.63
N ASP A 206 12.55 20.25 12.72
CA ASP A 206 12.77 19.30 13.81
C ASP A 206 12.44 17.87 13.40
N GLU A 207 11.40 17.68 12.59
CA GLU A 207 11.09 16.36 12.01
C GLU A 207 12.17 15.90 11.03
N MET A 208 12.70 16.82 10.22
CA MET A 208 13.82 16.54 9.34
C MET A 208 15.05 16.10 10.12
N LYS A 209 15.35 16.70 11.28
CA LYS A 209 16.45 16.22 12.16
C LYS A 209 16.23 14.79 12.63
N VAL A 210 14.99 14.40 12.92
CA VAL A 210 14.65 13.02 13.32
C VAL A 210 14.80 12.05 12.15
N LEU A 211 14.26 12.39 10.97
CA LEU A 211 14.34 11.55 9.77
C LEU A 211 15.78 11.38 9.28
N THR A 212 16.59 12.44 9.39
CA THR A 212 17.98 12.47 8.89
C THR A 212 19.02 12.04 9.90
N ALA A 213 18.61 11.54 11.07
CA ALA A 213 19.54 11.02 12.06
C ALA A 213 20.43 9.91 11.42
N PRO A 214 21.74 9.84 11.73
CA PRO A 214 22.67 8.94 11.06
C PRO A 214 22.24 7.46 11.05
N GLU A 215 21.60 7.00 12.12
CA GLU A 215 21.08 5.65 12.25
C GLU A 215 19.95 5.32 11.27
N ASN A 216 19.23 6.33 10.79
CA ASN A 216 18.11 6.23 9.86
C ASN A 216 18.59 6.39 8.41
N MET A 217 19.46 7.37 8.15
CA MET A 217 20.01 7.69 6.81
C MET A 217 20.86 6.59 6.20
N LYS A 218 21.20 5.55 6.97
CA LYS A 218 21.79 4.33 6.42
C LYS A 218 20.81 3.51 5.56
N TYR A 219 19.51 3.77 5.64
CA TYR A 219 18.49 3.07 4.86
C TYR A 219 17.96 3.93 3.70
N LEU A 220 17.59 3.26 2.61
CA LEU A 220 17.08 3.89 1.39
C LEU A 220 15.87 4.78 1.67
N GLU A 221 14.90 4.30 2.44
CA GLU A 221 13.61 4.99 2.62
C GLU A 221 13.72 6.34 3.32
N PHE A 222 14.69 6.51 4.22
CA PHE A 222 14.93 7.79 4.86
C PHE A 222 15.58 8.80 3.92
N ASN A 223 16.40 8.33 2.97
CA ASN A 223 16.91 9.18 1.91
C ASN A 223 15.80 9.56 0.92
N SER A 224 14.79 8.70 0.71
CA SER A 224 13.61 9.07 -0.10
C SER A 224 12.84 10.26 0.49
N PHE A 225 12.72 10.38 1.82
CA PHE A 225 12.16 11.60 2.42
C PHE A 225 12.99 12.86 2.14
N MET A 226 14.31 12.72 2.01
CA MET A 226 15.19 13.83 1.60
C MET A 226 15.01 14.19 0.13
N VAL A 227 14.78 13.19 -0.74
CA VAL A 227 14.43 13.44 -2.15
C VAL A 227 13.14 14.26 -2.21
N ASP A 228 12.09 13.83 -1.50
CA ASP A 228 10.83 14.57 -1.42
C ASP A 228 11.04 16.01 -0.90
N TYR A 229 11.85 16.20 0.14
CA TYR A 229 12.19 17.53 0.65
C TYR A 229 12.87 18.43 -0.39
N TYR A 230 13.86 17.92 -1.12
CA TYR A 230 14.54 18.70 -2.16
C TYR A 230 13.62 19.01 -3.34
N LEU A 231 12.71 18.08 -3.68
CA LEU A 231 11.65 18.30 -4.65
C LEU A 231 10.71 19.43 -4.21
N ASP A 232 10.29 19.46 -2.95
CA ASP A 232 9.42 20.49 -2.40
C ASP A 232 10.03 21.88 -2.60
N ILE A 233 11.31 22.05 -2.29
CA ILE A 233 12.00 23.35 -2.44
C ILE A 233 12.51 23.62 -3.86
N GLY A 234 12.29 22.70 -4.81
CA GLY A 234 12.67 22.85 -6.23
C GLY A 234 14.15 22.62 -6.53
N ASP A 235 14.91 22.02 -5.60
CA ASP A 235 16.32 21.66 -5.80
C ASP A 235 16.44 20.29 -6.48
N PHE A 236 16.06 20.22 -7.75
CA PHE A 236 16.05 18.98 -8.54
C PHE A 236 17.42 18.31 -8.62
N LYS A 237 18.51 19.09 -8.59
CA LYS A 237 19.86 18.55 -8.64
C LYS A 237 20.19 17.77 -7.37
N ARG A 238 19.92 18.35 -6.18
CA ARG A 238 20.14 17.62 -4.92
C ARG A 238 19.17 16.46 -4.77
N ALA A 239 17.95 16.58 -5.29
CA ALA A 239 17.00 15.47 -5.31
C ALA A 239 17.56 14.28 -6.11
N GLU A 240 18.12 14.52 -7.30
CA GLU A 240 18.79 13.50 -8.12
C GLU A 240 19.98 12.87 -7.39
N GLU A 241 20.93 13.68 -6.92
CA GLU A 241 22.14 13.20 -6.22
C GLU A 241 21.79 12.35 -4.99
N THR A 242 20.75 12.76 -4.26
CA THR A 242 20.26 12.04 -3.07
C THR A 242 19.59 10.73 -3.46
N ALA A 243 18.78 10.71 -4.53
CA ALA A 243 18.13 9.50 -5.01
C ALA A 243 19.15 8.44 -5.49
N GLU A 244 20.19 8.86 -6.20
CA GLU A 244 21.27 7.95 -6.62
C GLU A 244 22.04 7.39 -5.42
N LEU A 245 22.41 8.26 -4.47
CA LEU A 245 23.07 7.83 -3.24
C LEU A 245 22.23 6.82 -2.46
N ALA A 246 20.93 7.05 -2.37
CA ALA A 246 19.98 6.18 -1.68
C ALA A 246 19.91 4.77 -2.28
N LEU A 247 20.10 4.62 -3.60
CA LEU A 247 20.16 3.30 -4.24
C LEU A 247 21.34 2.46 -3.76
N THR A 248 22.41 3.07 -3.23
CA THR A 248 23.54 2.32 -2.63
C THR A 248 23.23 1.78 -1.23
N LYS A 249 22.12 2.23 -0.63
CA LYS A 249 21.77 1.91 0.76
C LYS A 249 20.96 0.61 0.86
N PRO A 250 21.04 -0.11 2.00
CA PRO A 250 20.12 -1.20 2.30
C PRO A 250 18.67 -0.70 2.39
N VAL A 251 17.75 -1.56 1.99
CA VAL A 251 16.30 -1.33 2.10
C VAL A 251 15.82 -1.85 3.46
N LEU A 252 14.99 -1.06 4.14
CA LEU A 252 14.46 -1.39 5.45
C LEU A 252 13.14 -2.17 5.38
N SER A 253 12.32 -1.91 4.37
CA SER A 253 10.95 -2.42 4.25
C SER A 253 10.81 -3.52 3.19
N SER A 254 10.86 -3.15 1.91
CA SER A 254 10.65 -4.04 0.77
C SER A 254 11.38 -3.55 -0.48
N ASP A 255 11.81 -4.48 -1.33
CA ASP A 255 12.54 -4.15 -2.56
C ASP A 255 11.71 -3.31 -3.56
N LEU A 256 10.39 -3.22 -3.34
CA LEU A 256 9.51 -2.31 -4.05
C LEU A 256 9.99 -0.85 -3.95
N GLN A 257 10.43 -0.40 -2.78
CA GLN A 257 10.92 0.97 -2.57
C GLN A 257 12.13 1.28 -3.45
N ARG A 258 13.03 0.30 -3.62
CA ARG A 258 14.18 0.42 -4.50
C ARG A 258 13.75 0.61 -5.95
N GLN A 259 12.79 -0.18 -6.42
CA GLN A 259 12.30 -0.10 -7.80
C GLN A 259 11.55 1.22 -8.08
N VAL A 260 10.79 1.73 -7.11
CA VAL A 260 10.19 3.07 -7.20
C VAL A 260 11.28 4.14 -7.33
N LEU A 261 12.32 4.08 -6.49
CA LEU A 261 13.40 5.06 -6.51
C LEU A 261 14.28 4.99 -7.77
N ILE A 262 14.48 3.79 -8.36
CA ILE A 262 15.10 3.65 -9.68
C ILE A 262 14.31 4.44 -10.73
N GLY A 263 12.98 4.39 -10.67
CA GLY A 263 12.13 5.17 -11.56
C GLY A 263 12.33 6.68 -11.41
N GLU A 264 12.48 7.17 -10.18
CA GLU A 264 12.79 8.57 -9.90
C GLU A 264 14.18 8.96 -10.43
N VAL A 265 15.20 8.11 -10.27
CA VAL A 265 16.53 8.36 -10.84
C VAL A 265 16.45 8.39 -12.37
N LEU A 266 15.77 7.41 -13.00
CA LEU A 266 15.59 7.37 -14.44
C LEU A 266 14.90 8.61 -15.00
N PHE A 267 13.91 9.14 -14.29
CA PHE A 267 13.29 10.41 -14.66
C PHE A 267 14.35 11.51 -14.84
N TYR A 268 15.27 11.68 -13.87
CA TYR A 268 16.35 12.68 -13.99
C TYR A 268 17.31 12.39 -15.14
N LYS A 269 17.64 11.11 -15.36
CA LYS A 269 18.54 10.72 -16.48
C LYS A 269 17.94 11.02 -17.83
N LEU A 270 16.64 10.79 -17.99
CA LEU A 270 15.90 11.10 -19.21
C LEU A 270 15.86 12.60 -19.48
N VAL A 271 15.48 13.42 -18.49
CA VAL A 271 15.37 14.89 -18.69
C VAL A 271 16.73 15.56 -18.92
N ASN A 272 17.81 14.96 -18.42
CA ASN A 272 19.18 15.43 -18.66
C ASN A 272 19.85 14.82 -19.90
N ARG A 273 19.21 13.85 -20.58
CA ARG A 273 19.80 13.06 -21.67
C ARG A 273 21.14 12.40 -21.29
N ASP A 274 21.21 11.87 -20.08
CA ASP A 274 22.36 11.13 -19.55
C ASP A 274 22.26 9.65 -20.01
N GLU A 275 22.78 9.36 -21.20
CA GLU A 275 22.72 8.02 -21.82
C GLU A 275 23.36 6.93 -20.94
N GLU A 276 24.48 7.23 -20.28
CA GLU A 276 25.15 6.28 -19.38
C GLU A 276 24.27 5.98 -18.16
N GLY A 277 23.64 7.01 -17.59
CA GLY A 277 22.66 6.86 -16.52
C GLY A 277 21.44 6.06 -16.95
N ILE A 278 20.91 6.29 -18.15
CA ILE A 278 19.76 5.56 -18.69
C ILE A 278 20.11 4.08 -18.84
N GLU A 279 21.21 3.74 -19.51
CA GLU A 279 21.64 2.35 -19.73
C GLU A 279 21.86 1.61 -18.40
N LYS A 280 22.43 2.29 -17.41
CA LYS A 280 22.70 1.72 -16.09
C LYS A 280 21.42 1.34 -15.32
N TYR A 281 20.36 2.14 -15.43
CA TYR A 281 19.17 2.00 -14.57
C TYR A 281 17.95 1.41 -15.28
N ASP A 282 17.81 1.56 -16.61
CA ASP A 282 16.70 0.99 -17.41
C ASP A 282 16.97 -0.49 -17.72
N THR A 283 17.02 -1.29 -16.66
CA THR A 283 17.30 -2.72 -16.71
C THR A 283 16.04 -3.53 -17.03
N GLU A 284 16.19 -4.79 -17.48
CA GLU A 284 15.04 -5.70 -17.64
C GLU A 284 14.21 -5.88 -16.35
N GLU A 285 14.85 -5.77 -15.18
CA GLU A 285 14.15 -5.86 -13.90
C GLU A 285 13.23 -4.65 -13.70
N PHE A 286 13.75 -3.45 -13.95
CA PHE A 286 12.97 -2.23 -13.90
C PHE A 286 11.87 -2.24 -14.95
N GLU A 287 12.13 -2.74 -16.15
CA GLU A 287 11.13 -2.83 -17.21
C GLU A 287 9.95 -3.75 -16.81
N LYS A 288 10.23 -4.88 -16.13
CA LYS A 288 9.21 -5.76 -15.56
C LYS A 288 8.42 -5.07 -14.45
N PHE A 289 9.08 -4.29 -13.60
CA PHE A 289 8.44 -3.49 -12.57
C PHE A 289 7.53 -2.40 -13.18
N ARG A 290 8.05 -1.64 -14.15
CA ARG A 290 7.35 -0.60 -14.91
C ARG A 290 6.05 -1.15 -15.49
N ASN A 291 6.15 -2.28 -16.19
CA ASN A 291 5.03 -2.88 -16.89
C ASN A 291 3.96 -3.52 -15.99
N LYS A 292 4.31 -3.95 -14.77
CA LYS A 292 3.38 -4.70 -13.89
C LYS A 292 2.89 -3.92 -12.67
N ILE A 293 3.73 -3.07 -12.10
CA ILE A 293 3.49 -2.42 -10.81
C ILE A 293 3.40 -0.91 -10.97
N LEU A 294 4.38 -0.28 -11.65
CA LEU A 294 4.42 1.19 -11.77
C LEU A 294 3.13 1.75 -12.38
N LYS A 295 2.55 1.08 -13.39
CA LYS A 295 1.27 1.44 -14.03
C LYS A 295 0.10 1.67 -13.08
N ALA A 296 0.16 1.18 -11.85
CA ALA A 296 -0.89 1.40 -10.85
C ALA A 296 -0.48 2.37 -9.72
N LEU A 297 0.74 2.90 -9.75
CA LEU A 297 1.22 3.99 -8.91
C LEU A 297 1.00 5.34 -9.61
N ILE A 298 1.03 6.43 -8.84
CA ILE A 298 0.93 7.78 -9.38
C ILE A 298 2.25 8.21 -10.03
N ASN A 299 3.39 7.74 -9.52
CA ASN A 299 4.73 8.00 -10.06
C ASN A 299 4.89 7.60 -11.53
N ARG A 300 4.02 6.74 -12.06
CA ARG A 300 4.04 6.41 -13.49
C ARG A 300 3.92 7.64 -14.37
N PHE A 301 3.17 8.66 -13.92
CA PHE A 301 2.81 9.75 -14.80
C PHE A 301 4.03 10.57 -15.18
N HIS A 302 4.86 11.03 -14.24
CA HIS A 302 6.07 11.78 -14.60
C HIS A 302 7.14 10.89 -15.23
N ILE A 303 7.27 9.62 -14.81
CA ILE A 303 8.26 8.69 -15.37
C ILE A 303 7.93 8.34 -16.83
N GLU A 304 6.72 7.85 -17.11
CA GLU A 304 6.30 7.52 -18.47
C GLU A 304 6.26 8.77 -19.36
N TYR A 305 5.87 9.93 -18.80
CA TYR A 305 5.92 11.21 -19.51
C TYR A 305 7.33 11.57 -19.95
N ALA A 306 8.33 11.47 -19.05
CA ALA A 306 9.72 11.72 -19.39
C ALA A 306 10.25 10.75 -20.47
N PHE A 307 9.89 9.46 -20.41
CA PHE A 307 10.22 8.50 -21.47
C PHE A 307 9.64 8.93 -22.83
N THR A 308 8.34 9.27 -22.89
CA THR A 308 7.72 9.68 -24.17
C THR A 308 8.31 10.97 -24.74
N LEU A 309 8.62 11.96 -23.88
CA LEU A 309 9.29 13.19 -24.31
C LEU A 309 10.73 12.93 -24.79
N TYR A 310 11.45 12.04 -24.11
CA TYR A 310 12.80 11.67 -24.49
C TYR A 310 12.87 11.08 -25.91
N GLU A 311 11.92 10.19 -26.21
CA GLU A 311 11.70 9.54 -27.51
C GLU A 311 11.09 10.47 -28.57
N ARG A 312 10.72 11.71 -28.19
CA ARG A 312 10.02 12.69 -29.04
C ARG A 312 8.63 12.23 -29.50
N ASP A 313 7.98 11.34 -28.75
CA ASP A 313 6.57 11.00 -28.91
C ASP A 313 5.69 12.03 -28.19
N TYR A 314 5.57 13.23 -28.78
CA TYR A 314 4.75 14.30 -28.24
C TYR A 314 3.25 13.96 -28.22
N ALA A 315 2.79 13.06 -29.08
CA ALA A 315 1.41 12.59 -29.08
C ALA A 315 1.14 11.69 -27.87
N GLY A 316 2.05 10.76 -27.58
CA GLY A 316 2.05 9.94 -26.37
C GLY A 316 2.12 10.79 -25.10
N ALA A 317 3.02 11.76 -25.05
CA ALA A 317 3.15 12.69 -23.92
C ALA A 317 1.82 13.42 -23.63
N ARG A 318 1.17 14.00 -24.66
CA ARG A 318 -0.15 14.65 -24.51
C ARG A 318 -1.23 13.70 -23.97
N LYS A 319 -1.20 12.44 -24.38
CA LYS A 319 -2.12 11.43 -23.86
C LYS A 319 -1.87 11.16 -22.37
N ILE A 320 -0.61 10.98 -21.96
CA ILE A 320 -0.26 10.77 -20.55
C ILE A 320 -0.69 11.97 -19.69
N LYS A 321 -0.49 13.20 -20.17
CA LYS A 321 -0.94 14.42 -19.48
C LYS A 321 -2.46 14.45 -19.27
N LYS A 322 -3.23 14.10 -20.30
CA LYS A 322 -4.69 13.97 -20.19
C LYS A 322 -5.10 12.85 -19.21
N ASP A 323 -4.46 11.69 -19.28
CA ASP A 323 -4.75 10.57 -18.39
C ASP A 323 -4.42 10.94 -16.92
N PHE A 324 -3.39 11.75 -16.69
CA PHE A 324 -3.04 12.29 -15.38
C PHE A 324 -4.13 13.24 -14.86
N GLU A 325 -4.56 14.21 -15.66
CA GLU A 325 -5.63 15.15 -15.32
C GLU A 325 -6.93 14.44 -14.93
N GLU A 326 -7.31 13.38 -15.66
CA GLU A 326 -8.48 12.57 -15.32
C GLU A 326 -8.28 11.78 -14.03
N TYR A 327 -7.10 11.16 -13.83
CA TYR A 327 -6.80 10.36 -12.65
C TYR A 327 -6.87 11.17 -11.35
N ILE A 328 -6.29 12.37 -11.34
CA ILE A 328 -6.21 13.21 -10.12
C ILE A 328 -7.57 13.75 -9.67
N THR A 329 -8.61 13.73 -10.51
CA THR A 329 -9.98 14.12 -10.11
C THR A 329 -10.54 13.24 -8.99
N THR A 330 -10.14 11.96 -8.96
CA THR A 330 -10.63 10.96 -8.00
C THR A 330 -9.58 10.51 -6.99
N TYR A 331 -8.31 10.84 -7.24
CA TYR A 331 -7.21 10.51 -6.35
C TYR A 331 -7.27 11.34 -5.06
N PRO A 332 -7.06 10.73 -3.87
CA PRO A 332 -7.25 11.44 -2.61
C PRO A 332 -6.03 12.23 -2.13
N PHE A 333 -4.82 11.90 -2.59
CA PHE A 333 -3.60 12.54 -2.09
C PHE A 333 -3.18 13.70 -3.00
N VAL A 334 -3.83 14.85 -2.82
CA VAL A 334 -3.60 16.08 -3.59
C VAL A 334 -2.14 16.51 -3.58
N GLY A 335 -1.46 16.28 -2.45
CA GLY A 335 -0.04 16.53 -2.29
C GLY A 335 0.81 15.84 -3.33
N GLN A 336 0.66 14.52 -3.43
CA GLN A 336 1.37 13.69 -4.40
C GLN A 336 1.00 14.06 -5.84
N SER A 337 -0.26 14.42 -6.10
CA SER A 337 -0.66 14.93 -7.43
C SER A 337 0.12 16.19 -7.81
N LYS A 338 0.27 17.15 -6.89
CA LYS A 338 1.04 18.37 -7.17
C LYS A 338 2.53 18.10 -7.35
N SER A 339 3.14 17.21 -6.56
CA SER A 339 4.55 16.83 -6.73
C SER A 339 4.80 16.19 -8.10
N VAL A 340 3.89 15.31 -8.56
CA VAL A 340 3.97 14.71 -9.90
C VAL A 340 3.78 15.75 -11.01
N ALA A 341 2.84 16.69 -10.84
CA ALA A 341 2.66 17.78 -11.80
C ALA A 341 3.93 18.63 -11.94
N LYS A 342 4.58 18.97 -10.82
CA LYS A 342 5.85 19.72 -10.81
C LYS A 342 6.96 18.99 -11.58
N LEU A 343 7.03 17.67 -11.46
CA LEU A 343 7.99 16.86 -12.23
C LEU A 343 7.65 16.81 -13.72
N MET A 344 6.37 16.73 -14.08
CA MET A 344 5.94 16.81 -15.48
C MET A 344 6.26 18.18 -16.09
N ASP A 345 6.04 19.27 -15.35
CA ASP A 345 6.39 20.63 -15.79
C ASP A 345 7.92 20.77 -15.97
N TYR A 346 8.72 20.24 -15.04
CA TYR A 346 10.17 20.20 -15.18
C TYR A 346 10.63 19.39 -16.42
N ALA A 347 9.95 18.29 -16.74
CA ALA A 347 10.22 17.53 -17.96
C ALA A 347 9.83 18.32 -19.23
N ASP A 348 8.72 19.07 -19.21
CA ASP A 348 8.33 19.98 -20.30
C ASP A 348 9.40 21.05 -20.54
N GLU A 349 9.94 21.67 -19.48
CA GLU A 349 11.01 22.67 -19.60
C GLU A 349 12.31 22.12 -20.23
N LYS A 350 12.63 20.84 -19.98
CA LYS A 350 13.87 20.20 -20.42
C LYS A 350 13.77 19.53 -21.78
N LEU A 351 12.64 18.88 -22.07
CA LEU A 351 12.46 18.00 -23.22
C LEU A 351 11.30 18.39 -24.14
N GLY A 352 10.49 19.38 -23.75
CA GLY A 352 9.31 19.81 -24.50
C GLY A 352 9.61 20.24 -25.94
N GLU A 353 8.57 20.19 -26.77
CA GLU A 353 8.61 20.73 -28.14
C GLU A 353 8.83 22.26 -28.06
N LYS A 354 9.95 22.75 -28.61
CA LYS A 354 10.31 24.17 -28.58
C LYS A 354 9.61 24.98 -29.66
#